data_AF-A0A7K2PB81-F1
#
_entry.id   AF-A0A7K2PB81-F1
#
_cell.length_a   1.000
_cell.length_b   1.000
_cell.length_c   1.000
_cell.angle_alpha   90.00
_cell.angle_beta   90.00
_cell.angle_gamma   90.00
#
_symmetry.space_group_name_H-M   'P 1'
#
loop_
_entity.id
_entity.type
_entity.pdbx_description
1 polymer ?
#
loop_
_entity_poly.entity_id
_entity_poly.type
_entity_poly.pdbx_seq_one_letter_code
_entity_poly.pdbx_strand_id
1 'polypeptide(L)' 'MTTGDKAGLGALLTPEESVLALIDHQPFQVANLHSHEPTMVVNNAVGLAKAAKVFDVPTILTTVLEERGGLILPGL' A
#
# COMPACT_ATOMS: atom_id res chain seq x y z
N MET A 1 23.23 2.43 -1.28
CA MET A 1 22.64 2.66 0.05
C MET A 1 22.95 4.09 0.42
N THR A 2 21.99 5.00 0.25
CA THR A 2 22.14 6.34 0.81
C THR A 2 22.11 6.20 2.33
N THR A 3 23.18 6.66 2.98
CA THR A 3 23.22 6.85 4.43
C THR A 3 22.41 8.10 4.74
N GLY A 4 21.09 8.03 4.56
CA GLY A 4 20.19 9.17 4.72
C GLY A 4 19.97 9.52 6.20
N ASP A 5 19.84 10.80 6.48
CA ASP A 5 19.41 11.30 7.79
C ASP A 5 18.13 10.57 8.23
N LYS A 6 18.06 10.14 9.50
CA LYS A 6 16.89 9.43 10.03
C LYS A 6 15.82 10.38 10.59
N ALA A 7 16.08 11.69 10.60
CA ALA A 7 15.18 12.73 11.09
C ALA A 7 15.47 14.07 10.42
N GLY A 8 14.48 14.97 10.39
CA GLY A 8 14.59 16.31 9.82
C GLY A 8 14.26 16.35 8.32
N LEU A 9 14.52 17.48 7.67
CA LEU A 9 14.16 17.73 6.27
C LEU A 9 14.76 16.71 5.30
N GLY A 10 16.00 16.26 5.54
CA GLY A 10 16.68 15.25 4.72
C GLY A 10 16.15 13.83 4.86
N ALA A 11 15.26 13.57 5.83
CA ALA A 11 14.65 12.26 6.07
C ALA A 11 13.25 12.13 5.45
N LEU A 12 12.73 13.19 4.82
CA LEU A 12 11.41 13.18 4.21
C LEU A 12 11.41 12.31 2.95
N LEU A 13 10.33 11.55 2.76
CA LEU A 13 10.14 10.73 1.57
C LEU A 13 9.94 11.63 0.35
N THR A 14 10.69 11.35 -0.70
CA THR A 14 10.49 11.91 -2.04
C THR A 14 9.96 10.82 -2.97
N PRO A 15 9.17 11.14 -4.00
CA PRO A 15 8.72 10.14 -4.96
C PRO A 15 9.85 9.37 -5.63
N GLU A 16 10.95 10.06 -5.94
CA GLU A 16 12.12 9.52 -6.66
C GLU A 16 12.90 8.49 -5.84
N GLU A 17 12.80 8.54 -4.51
CA GLU A 17 13.48 7.64 -3.57
C GLU A 17 12.52 6.65 -2.90
N SER A 18 11.27 6.55 -3.40
CA SER A 18 10.22 5.72 -2.80
C SER A 18 9.71 4.64 -3.75
N VAL A 19 9.24 3.55 -3.15
CA VAL A 19 8.44 2.50 -3.80
C VAL A 19 7.25 2.21 -2.88
N LEU A 20 6.05 2.06 -3.45
CA LEU A 20 4.88 1.58 -2.72
C LEU A 20 4.74 0.07 -2.89
N ALA A 21 4.67 -0.68 -1.79
CA ALA A 21 4.31 -2.10 -1.79
C ALA A 21 2.95 -2.28 -1.11
N LEU A 22 1.96 -2.77 -1.85
CA LEU A 22 0.64 -3.13 -1.32
C LEU A 22 0.54 -4.65 -1.20
N ILE A 23 0.55 -5.12 0.03
CA ILE A 23 0.69 -6.54 0.34
C ILE A 23 -0.68 -7.11 0.68
N ASP A 24 -1.12 -8.09 -0.10
CA ASP A 24 -2.22 -9.02 0.19
C ASP A 24 -3.55 -8.34 0.55
N HIS A 25 -3.83 -7.19 -0.10
CA HIS A 25 -5.11 -6.47 0.01
C HIS A 25 -6.20 -7.19 -0.79
N GLN A 26 -6.54 -8.41 -0.37
CA GLN A 26 -7.57 -9.28 -0.94
C GLN A 26 -8.79 -9.36 -0.01
N PRO A 27 -10.01 -9.63 -0.51
CA PRO A 27 -11.24 -9.65 0.29
C PRO A 27 -11.18 -10.51 1.54
N PHE A 28 -10.58 -11.71 1.45
CA PHE A 28 -10.50 -12.63 2.59
C PHE A 28 -9.62 -12.09 3.72
N GLN A 29 -8.53 -11.38 3.39
CA GLN A 29 -7.64 -10.79 4.39
C GLN A 29 -8.30 -9.61 5.11
N VAL A 30 -9.05 -8.79 4.36
CA VAL A 30 -9.76 -7.64 4.91
C VAL A 30 -10.97 -8.04 5.76
N ALA A 31 -11.67 -9.12 5.39
CA ALA A 31 -12.84 -9.60 6.13
C ALA A 31 -12.52 -10.05 7.57
N ASN A 32 -11.26 -10.40 7.86
CA ASN A 32 -10.81 -10.86 9.17
C ASN A 32 -10.03 -9.80 9.96
N LEU A 33 -10.16 -8.52 9.60
CA LEU A 33 -9.54 -7.41 10.34
C LEU A 33 -10.36 -7.06 11.59
N HIS A 34 -9.67 -6.94 12.72
CA HIS A 34 -10.27 -6.52 14.00
C HIS A 34 -9.65 -5.25 14.59
N SER A 35 -8.61 -4.71 13.95
CA SER A 35 -7.94 -3.49 14.43
C SER A 35 -8.65 -2.22 13.99
N HIS A 36 -9.32 -2.24 12.84
CA HIS A 36 -10.01 -1.10 12.23
C HIS A 36 -11.25 -1.58 11.49
N GLU A 37 -12.16 -0.65 11.20
CA GLU A 37 -13.32 -0.94 10.37
C GLU A 37 -12.84 -1.28 8.93
N PRO A 38 -13.28 -2.42 8.35
CA PRO A 38 -12.79 -2.89 7.06
C PRO A 38 -12.90 -1.88 5.91
N THR A 39 -14.02 -1.17 5.77
CA THR A 39 -14.19 -0.19 4.68
C THR A 39 -13.23 0.98 4.80
N MET A 40 -12.89 1.41 6.01
CA MET A 40 -11.87 2.44 6.26
C MET A 40 -10.49 1.99 5.77
N VAL A 41 -10.11 0.73 6.02
CA VAL A 41 -8.84 0.17 5.55
C VAL A 41 -8.80 0.15 4.02
N VAL A 42 -9.87 -0.32 3.36
CA VAL A 42 -9.96 -0.32 1.90
C VAL A 42 -9.85 1.10 1.34
N ASN A 43 -10.61 2.05 1.88
CA ASN A 43 -10.59 3.43 1.41
C ASN A 43 -9.21 4.08 1.56
N ASN A 44 -8.52 3.84 2.67
CA ASN A 44 -7.18 4.36 2.92
C ASN A 44 -6.15 3.74 1.96
N ALA A 45 -6.22 2.43 1.72
CA ALA A 45 -5.34 1.75 0.77
C ALA A 45 -5.53 2.28 -0.66
N VAL A 46 -6.78 2.45 -1.11
CA VAL A 46 -7.09 3.02 -2.43
C VAL A 46 -6.65 4.48 -2.53
N GLY A 47 -6.82 5.26 -1.46
CA GLY A 47 -6.31 6.63 -1.39
C GLY A 47 -4.80 6.69 -1.54
N LEU A 48 -4.08 5.79 -0.86
CA LEU A 48 -2.63 5.67 -0.95
C LEU A 48 -2.17 5.25 -2.36
N ALA A 49 -2.82 4.26 -2.97
CA ALA A 49 -2.51 3.81 -4.33
C ALA A 49 -2.72 4.93 -5.36
N LYS A 50 -3.80 5.70 -5.23
CA LYS A 50 -4.05 6.87 -6.07
C LYS A 50 -3.01 7.96 -5.87
N ALA A 51 -2.58 8.22 -4.63
CA ALA A 51 -1.51 9.17 -4.36
C ALA A 51 -0.19 8.72 -5.01
N ALA A 52 0.20 7.45 -4.85
CA ALA A 52 1.39 6.90 -5.50
C ALA A 52 1.33 7.07 -7.03
N LYS A 53 0.16 6.83 -7.64
CA LYS A 53 -0.05 7.07 -9.06
C LYS A 53 0.08 8.55 -9.47
N VAL A 54 -0.41 9.49 -8.66
CA VAL A 54 -0.30 10.94 -8.94
C VAL A 54 1.15 11.41 -8.89
N PHE A 55 1.98 10.81 -8.03
CA PHE A 55 3.39 11.17 -7.87
C PHE A 55 4.35 10.25 -8.66
N ASP A 56 3.84 9.41 -9.56
CA ASP A 56 4.62 8.46 -10.35
C ASP A 56 5.54 7.53 -9.52
N VAL A 57 5.10 7.19 -8.29
CA VAL A 57 5.83 6.27 -7.41
C VAL A 57 5.67 4.84 -7.93
N PRO A 58 6.78 4.11 -8.19
CA PRO A 58 6.72 2.70 -8.58
C PRO A 58 5.93 1.90 -7.55
N THR A 59 4.94 1.13 -8.01
CA THR A 59 4.03 0.37 -7.14
C THR A 59 4.12 -1.12 -7.43
N ILE A 60 4.26 -1.91 -6.36
CA ILE A 60 4.28 -3.37 -6.38
C ILE A 60 3.02 -3.88 -5.68
N LEU A 61 2.33 -4.80 -6.35
CA LEU A 61 1.16 -5.48 -5.82
C LEU A 61 1.52 -6.95 -5.54
N THR A 62 1.10 -7.47 -4.38
CA THR A 62 1.25 -8.89 -4.06
C THR A 62 -0.07 -9.50 -3.62
N THR A 63 -0.16 -10.81 -3.76
CA THR A 63 -1.28 -11.62 -3.28
C THR A 63 -0.76 -12.87 -2.58
N VAL A 64 -1.53 -13.37 -1.63
CA VAL A 64 -1.34 -14.69 -1.02
C VAL A 64 -2.50 -15.60 -1.40
N LEU A 65 -2.16 -16.82 -1.85
CA LEU A 65 -3.12 -17.89 -2.20
C LEU A 65 -4.32 -17.37 -3.01
N GLU A 66 -4.09 -16.70 -4.14
CA GLU A 66 -5.11 -16.01 -4.94
C GLU A 66 -6.35 -16.89 -5.22
N GLU A 67 -6.13 -18.17 -5.50
CA GLU A 67 -7.19 -19.18 -5.70
C GLU A 67 -8.22 -19.27 -4.57
N ARG A 68 -7.85 -18.88 -3.34
CA ARG A 68 -8.68 -18.96 -2.13
C ARG A 68 -8.93 -17.58 -1.51
N GLY A 69 -7.93 -16.71 -1.51
CA GLY A 69 -7.98 -15.37 -0.93
C GLY A 69 -8.76 -14.36 -1.79
N GLY A 70 -8.95 -14.67 -3.08
CA GLY A 70 -9.54 -13.79 -4.08
C GLY A 70 -8.48 -12.94 -4.79
N LEU A 71 -8.90 -12.14 -5.76
CA LEU A 71 -8.03 -11.15 -6.40
C LEU A 71 -7.77 -9.95 -5.46
N ILE A 72 -6.81 -9.11 -5.81
CA ILE A 72 -6.65 -7.80 -5.18
C ILE A 72 -7.96 -7.00 -5.25
N LEU A 73 -8.20 -6.21 -4.20
CA LEU A 73 -9.38 -5.34 -4.11
C LEU A 73 -9.47 -4.37 -5.30
N PRO A 74 -10.69 -4.16 -5.85
CA PRO A 74 -10.90 -3.19 -6.92
C PRO A 74 -10.44 -1.78 -6.52
N GLY A 75 -9.64 -1.15 -7.39
CA GLY A 75 -9.13 0.20 -7.18
C GLY A 75 -7.69 0.27 -6.65
N LEU A 76 -7.08 -0.88 -6.35
CA LEU A 76 -5.64 -1.07 -6.21
C LEU A 76 -5.03 -1.63 -7.50
#